data_AF-A0A1I2QJC8-F1
#
_entry.id   AF-A0A1I2QJC8-F1
#
_cell.length_a   1.000
_cell.length_b   1.000
_cell.length_c   1.000
_cell.angle_alpha   90.00
_cell.angle_beta   90.00
_cell.angle_gamma   90.00
#
_symmetry.space_group_name_H-M   'P 1'
#
loop_
_entity.id
_entity.type
_entity.pdbx_description
1 polymer ?
#
loop_
_entity_poly.entity_id
_entity_poly.type
_entity_poly.pdbx_seq_one_letter_code
_entity_poly.pdbx_strand_id
1 'polypeptide(L)'
;MPLINFIEIKTKSGYSEFELHAADITKLGFDVDLIAISAYKGSYVPTPGSVIQSFYEQGVKVEALAKEPLLDLRDSFGTWVSEPFNKKNFKNLICLEIGGTGFTFEEAIRNLFSVLSVLEIKGYRNKTIALPMLGTGNQRISPKEIVPILVNQALDFLMHARYLKKVIFVVRDEQQAEELNEVMDMVLGRSNVRVPHGPMIDGLKSEILRELDKIEVLGVADHHVKELKRIISGECRSFDLGVNSRKMVEFILSDISPEYGQSYSLLHNIRLLDKLGIAKWVQSYMHVLREFGNAEAHSATAEKRNPENMTAKDLEVCLFCLQRVLDFYNSYKSQYQLL
;
A
#
# COMPACT_ATOMS: atom_id res chain seq x y z
N MET A 1 -3.38 -7.42 10.49
CA MET A 1 -3.72 -5.99 10.33
C MET A 1 -4.36 -5.88 8.97
N PRO A 2 -5.63 -5.47 8.88
CA PRO A 2 -6.33 -5.40 7.60
C PRO A 2 -5.79 -4.23 6.77
N LEU A 3 -5.24 -4.57 5.60
CA LEU A 3 -5.05 -3.61 4.52
C LEU A 3 -6.45 -3.23 3.99
N ILE A 4 -6.76 -1.95 4.01
CA ILE A 4 -8.07 -1.43 3.60
C ILE A 4 -8.02 -0.95 2.16
N ASN A 5 -6.99 -0.16 1.85
CA ASN A 5 -6.82 0.44 0.54
C ASN A 5 -5.33 0.54 0.23
N PHE A 6 -4.96 0.52 -1.04
CA PHE A 6 -3.60 0.85 -1.45
C PHE A 6 -3.58 1.31 -2.91
N ILE A 7 -2.56 2.05 -3.29
CA ILE A 7 -2.22 2.38 -4.68
C ILE A 7 -0.76 2.06 -4.93
N GLU A 8 -0.48 1.49 -6.09
CA GLU A 8 0.87 1.31 -6.61
C GLU A 8 1.12 2.29 -7.75
N ILE A 9 2.21 3.04 -7.67
CA ILE A 9 2.64 3.97 -8.72
C ILE A 9 3.97 3.53 -9.32
N LYS A 10 4.07 3.65 -10.63
CA LYS A 10 5.30 3.36 -11.36
C LYS A 10 6.16 4.61 -11.36
N THR A 11 7.35 4.49 -10.79
CA THR A 11 8.32 5.57 -10.64
C THR A 11 9.56 5.29 -11.50
N LYS A 12 10.47 6.28 -11.58
CA LYS A 12 11.77 6.09 -12.26
C LYS A 12 12.64 5.02 -11.59
N SER A 13 12.41 4.75 -10.30
CA SER A 13 13.23 3.87 -9.46
C SER A 13 12.53 2.55 -9.11
N GLY A 14 11.49 2.17 -9.87
CA GLY A 14 10.70 0.95 -9.65
C GLY A 14 9.25 1.28 -9.28
N TYR A 15 8.62 0.41 -8.50
CA TYR A 15 7.27 0.63 -7.98
C TYR A 15 7.33 1.25 -6.59
N SER A 16 6.38 2.13 -6.31
CA SER A 16 6.16 2.73 -5.01
C SER A 16 4.69 2.53 -4.61
N GLU A 17 4.44 2.45 -3.31
CA GLU A 17 3.14 2.09 -2.76
C GLU A 17 2.70 3.13 -1.74
N PHE A 18 1.40 3.43 -1.75
CA PHE A 18 0.71 4.11 -0.66
C PHE A 18 -0.37 3.16 -0.15
N GLU A 19 -0.37 2.87 1.14
CA GLU A 19 -1.26 1.90 1.78
C GLU A 19 -2.08 2.55 2.91
N LEU A 20 -3.30 2.07 3.10
CA LEU A 20 -4.20 2.42 4.20
C LEU A 20 -4.48 1.15 5.01
N HIS A 21 -4.22 1.19 6.31
CA HIS A 21 -4.44 0.07 7.25
C HIS A 21 -5.33 0.50 8.41
N ALA A 22 -6.26 -0.37 8.81
CA ALA A 22 -7.01 -0.19 10.05
C ALA A 22 -6.28 -0.89 11.21
N ALA A 23 -5.50 -0.15 12.00
CA ALA A 23 -4.74 -0.70 13.11
C ALA A 23 -4.15 0.34 14.09
N ASP A 24 -3.52 -0.14 15.17
CA ASP A 24 -2.68 0.66 16.05
C ASP A 24 -1.27 0.81 15.44
N ILE A 25 -0.93 2.05 15.06
CA ILE A 25 0.37 2.39 14.44
C ILE A 25 1.56 2.03 15.32
N THR A 26 1.42 1.96 16.65
CA THR A 26 2.53 1.60 17.54
C THR A 26 2.76 0.09 17.64
N LYS A 27 1.86 -0.71 17.05
CA LYS A 27 1.85 -2.18 17.09
C LYS A 27 1.88 -2.81 15.70
N LEU A 28 2.52 -2.15 14.73
CA LEU A 28 2.74 -2.72 13.39
C LEU A 28 3.46 -4.07 13.48
N GLY A 29 3.00 -5.07 12.73
CA GLY A 29 3.57 -6.42 12.72
C GLY A 29 4.83 -6.59 11.85
N PHE A 30 5.33 -5.49 11.28
CA PHE A 30 6.44 -5.45 10.33
C PHE A 30 7.33 -4.23 10.62
N ASP A 31 8.55 -4.26 10.11
CA ASP A 31 9.53 -3.19 10.30
C ASP A 31 9.25 -2.00 9.39
N VAL A 32 9.36 -0.79 9.96
CA VAL A 32 9.23 0.48 9.26
C VAL A 32 10.45 1.35 9.57
N ASP A 33 11.04 1.99 8.55
CA ASP A 33 12.22 2.83 8.76
C ASP A 33 11.86 4.10 9.55
N LEU A 34 10.77 4.77 9.16
CA LEU A 34 10.34 6.04 9.73
C LEU A 34 8.92 5.96 10.27
N ILE A 35 8.69 6.47 11.49
CA ILE A 35 7.34 6.70 12.01
C ILE A 35 7.10 8.19 12.21
N ALA A 36 6.10 8.74 11.53
CA ALA A 36 5.68 10.13 11.72
C ALA A 36 4.64 10.22 12.83
N ILE A 37 4.74 11.26 13.66
CA ILE A 37 3.71 11.64 14.64
C ILE A 37 3.45 13.14 14.56
N SER A 38 2.34 13.60 15.15
CA SER A 38 2.05 15.03 15.29
C SER A 38 2.02 15.48 16.74
N ALA A 39 2.42 16.73 16.97
CA ALA A 39 2.43 17.40 18.28
C ALA A 39 2.06 18.88 18.15
N TYR A 40 1.82 19.52 19.31
CA TYR A 40 1.86 20.97 19.43
C TYR A 40 3.32 21.44 19.54
N LYS A 41 3.60 22.67 19.10
CA LYS A 41 4.93 23.27 19.14
C LYS A 41 5.58 23.12 20.52
N GLY A 42 6.71 22.43 20.57
CA GLY A 42 7.50 22.21 21.79
C GLY A 42 6.81 21.35 22.87
N SER A 43 5.68 20.70 22.58
CA SER A 43 4.91 19.93 23.56
C SER A 43 4.83 18.46 23.16
N TYR A 44 5.59 17.63 23.86
CA TYR A 44 5.70 16.19 23.61
C TYR A 44 5.27 15.34 24.83
N VAL A 45 4.40 15.91 25.66
CA VAL A 45 3.86 15.24 26.84
C VAL A 45 2.92 14.10 26.42
N PRO A 46 2.86 12.98 27.18
CA PRO A 46 1.99 11.84 26.88
C PRO A 46 0.52 12.18 27.15
N THR A 47 -0.10 12.88 26.21
CA THR A 47 -1.51 13.28 26.30
C THR A 47 -2.42 12.08 26.06
N PRO A 48 -3.46 11.85 26.90
CA PRO A 48 -4.43 10.78 26.70
C PRO A 48 -4.99 10.70 25.26
N GLY A 49 -5.06 9.50 24.70
CA GLY A 49 -5.53 9.21 23.34
C GLY A 49 -4.51 9.52 22.22
N SER A 50 -3.33 10.04 22.54
CA SER A 50 -2.31 10.36 21.54
C SER A 50 -1.37 9.19 21.23
N VAL A 51 -0.74 9.26 20.05
CA VAL A 51 0.36 8.35 19.69
C VAL A 51 1.55 8.52 20.66
N ILE A 52 1.78 9.73 21.18
CA ILE A 52 2.83 10.01 22.17
C ILE A 52 2.57 9.25 23.47
N GLN A 53 1.33 9.23 23.97
CA GLN A 53 0.98 8.40 25.12
C GLN A 53 1.20 6.92 24.82
N SER A 54 0.77 6.45 23.64
CA SER A 54 0.92 5.05 23.25
C SER A 54 2.40 4.62 23.23
N PHE A 55 3.29 5.51 22.80
CA PHE A 55 4.75 5.30 22.89
C PHE A 55 5.26 5.32 24.33
N TYR A 56 4.77 6.24 25.16
CA TYR A 56 5.15 6.35 26.56
C TYR A 56 4.82 5.08 27.35
N GLU A 57 3.63 4.52 27.14
CA GLU A 57 3.20 3.24 27.73
C GLU A 57 4.09 2.05 27.31
N GLN A 58 4.77 2.19 26.18
CA GLN A 58 5.72 1.22 25.65
C GLN A 58 7.18 1.54 26.01
N GLY A 59 7.39 2.48 26.93
CA GLY A 59 8.70 2.88 27.44
C GLY A 59 9.45 3.91 26.58
N VAL A 60 8.85 4.43 25.50
CA VAL A 60 9.47 5.42 24.61
C VAL A 60 9.02 6.82 25.01
N LYS A 61 9.95 7.62 25.53
CA LYS A 61 9.70 9.01 25.93
C LYS A 61 10.03 9.97 24.78
N VAL A 62 9.02 10.40 24.02
CA VAL A 62 9.19 11.31 22.87
C VAL A 62 9.90 12.61 23.27
N GLU A 63 9.56 13.18 24.43
CA GLU A 63 10.24 14.37 24.95
C GLU A 63 11.75 14.17 25.15
N ALA A 64 12.20 12.97 25.52
CA ALA A 64 13.63 12.67 25.63
C ALA A 64 14.29 12.62 24.25
N LEU A 65 13.62 12.02 23.26
CA LEU A 65 14.10 11.99 21.87
C LEU A 65 14.21 13.39 21.26
N ALA A 66 13.34 14.32 21.65
CA ALA A 66 13.32 15.69 21.14
C ALA A 66 14.48 16.58 21.62
N LYS A 67 15.25 16.14 22.64
CA LYS A 67 16.38 16.90 23.20
C LYS A 67 17.64 16.76 22.37
N GLU A 68 17.84 15.58 21.77
CA GLU A 68 19.00 15.26 20.93
C GLU A 68 18.50 14.67 19.60
N PRO A 69 17.88 15.49 18.74
CA PRO A 69 17.39 15.03 17.45
C PRO A 69 18.57 14.81 16.48
N LEU A 70 18.44 13.80 15.63
CA LEU A 70 19.32 13.58 14.48
C LEU A 70 19.26 14.77 13.50
N LEU A 71 18.06 15.32 13.31
CA LEU A 71 17.81 16.47 12.46
C LEU A 71 16.78 17.37 13.14
N ASP A 72 17.18 18.59 13.44
CA ASP A 72 16.29 19.60 13.99
C ASP A 72 15.97 20.66 12.94
N LEU A 73 14.69 20.74 12.58
CA LEU A 73 14.16 21.70 11.62
C LEU A 73 12.89 22.34 12.16
N ARG A 74 12.73 22.42 13.49
CA ARG A 74 11.53 22.96 14.13
C ARG A 74 11.26 24.41 13.73
N ASP A 75 12.29 25.23 13.63
CA ASP A 75 12.12 26.65 13.29
C ASP A 75 11.74 26.87 11.82
N SER A 76 12.28 26.06 10.91
CA SER A 76 12.07 26.23 9.46
C SER A 76 10.87 25.45 8.92
N PHE A 77 10.64 24.25 9.45
CA PHE A 77 9.69 23.28 8.93
C PHE A 77 8.72 22.76 9.98
N GLY A 78 8.82 23.20 11.24
CA GLY A 78 8.01 22.65 12.34
C GLY A 78 8.26 21.17 12.55
N THR A 79 9.45 20.64 12.22
CA THR A 79 9.68 19.19 12.20
C THR A 79 11.04 18.84 12.79
N TRP A 80 11.15 17.71 13.47
CA TRP A 80 12.43 17.12 13.83
C TRP A 80 12.41 15.60 13.66
N VAL A 81 13.61 15.01 13.56
CA VAL A 81 13.83 13.57 13.40
C VAL A 81 14.69 13.08 14.55
N SER A 82 14.26 12.00 15.22
CA SER A 82 15.02 11.39 16.30
C SER A 82 16.26 10.66 15.77
N GLU A 83 17.24 10.47 16.64
CA GLU A 83 18.19 9.37 16.47
C GLU A 83 17.47 8.01 16.50
N PRO A 84 18.11 6.91 16.04
CA PRO A 84 17.55 5.58 16.19
C PRO A 84 17.19 5.29 17.64
N PHE A 85 15.97 4.82 17.88
CA PHE A 85 15.48 4.59 19.24
C PHE A 85 15.12 3.12 19.47
N ASN A 86 15.12 2.69 20.73
CA ASN A 86 14.93 1.28 21.07
C ASN A 86 13.46 0.86 20.94
N LYS A 87 13.04 0.62 19.69
CA LYS A 87 11.73 0.07 19.36
C LYS A 87 11.88 -0.89 18.19
N LYS A 88 11.51 -2.16 18.41
CA LYS A 88 11.80 -3.27 17.50
C LYS A 88 11.41 -3.01 16.03
N ASN A 89 10.33 -2.27 15.79
CA ASN A 89 9.72 -2.14 14.47
C ASN A 89 9.91 -0.75 13.85
N PHE A 90 10.62 0.17 14.52
CA PHE A 90 10.83 1.55 14.04
C PHE A 90 12.30 1.94 14.20
N LYS A 91 12.92 2.47 13.14
CA LYS A 91 14.29 3.01 13.26
C LYS A 91 14.27 4.42 13.82
N ASN A 92 13.66 5.38 13.13
CA ASN A 92 13.61 6.78 13.54
C ASN A 92 12.18 7.29 13.64
N LEU A 93 11.96 8.28 14.52
CA LEU A 93 10.70 8.99 14.67
C LEU A 93 10.82 10.36 14.01
N ILE A 94 9.81 10.75 13.25
CA ILE A 94 9.64 12.11 12.74
C ILE A 94 8.49 12.75 13.50
N CYS A 95 8.72 13.91 14.11
CA CYS A 95 7.70 14.64 14.82
C CYS A 95 7.37 15.93 14.08
N LEU A 96 6.12 16.04 13.65
CA LEU A 96 5.56 17.22 12.99
C LEU A 96 4.79 18.09 13.99
N GLU A 97 5.23 19.32 14.18
CA GLU A 97 4.58 20.34 15.00
C GLU A 97 3.59 21.13 14.14
N ILE A 98 2.30 20.86 14.36
CA ILE A 98 1.22 21.50 13.59
C ILE A 98 0.63 22.66 14.39
N GLY A 99 0.17 22.39 15.61
CA GLY A 99 -0.43 23.42 16.45
C GLY A 99 0.60 24.37 17.05
N GLY A 100 0.43 25.69 16.85
CA GLY A 100 1.28 26.72 17.46
C GLY A 100 2.53 27.12 16.67
N THR A 101 2.73 26.59 15.47
CA THR A 101 3.85 26.96 14.57
C THR A 101 3.50 28.09 13.61
N GLY A 102 2.22 28.33 13.35
CA GLY A 102 1.74 29.29 12.35
C GLY A 102 1.62 28.70 10.93
N PHE A 103 2.06 27.46 10.72
CA PHE A 103 1.85 26.73 9.47
C PHE A 103 0.41 26.25 9.34
N THR A 104 -0.12 26.28 8.13
CA THR A 104 -1.33 25.54 7.79
C THR A 104 -1.05 24.03 7.80
N PHE A 105 -2.11 23.21 7.87
CA PHE A 105 -1.96 21.75 7.80
C PHE A 105 -1.28 21.30 6.50
N GLU A 106 -1.66 21.89 5.36
CA GLU A 106 -1.06 21.57 4.07
C GLU A 106 0.45 21.89 4.04
N GLU A 107 0.85 23.03 4.60
CA GLU A 107 2.26 23.38 4.74
C GLU A 107 3.00 22.39 5.64
N ALA A 108 2.40 21.98 6.75
CA ALA A 108 2.99 21.01 7.66
C ALA A 108 3.21 19.64 6.97
N ILE A 109 2.25 19.16 6.17
CA ILE A 109 2.40 17.92 5.39
C ILE A 109 3.48 18.07 4.31
N ARG A 110 3.50 19.18 3.58
CA ARG A 110 4.56 19.46 2.60
C ARG A 110 5.94 19.52 3.25
N ASN A 111 6.01 20.09 4.45
CA ASN A 111 7.24 20.16 5.25
C ASN A 111 7.71 18.77 5.67
N LEU A 112 6.82 17.86 6.07
CA LEU A 112 7.15 16.46 6.33
C LEU A 112 7.87 15.80 5.14
N PHE A 113 7.32 15.91 3.93
CA PHE A 113 7.95 15.34 2.72
C PHE A 113 9.25 16.08 2.33
N SER A 114 9.34 17.38 2.61
CA SER A 114 10.60 18.14 2.45
C SER A 114 11.69 17.61 3.38
N VAL A 115 11.36 17.28 4.62
CA VAL A 115 12.30 16.66 5.57
C VAL A 115 12.78 15.28 5.09
N LEU A 116 11.91 14.48 4.46
CA LEU A 116 12.32 13.23 3.82
C LEU A 116 13.35 13.46 2.71
N SER A 117 13.18 14.52 1.92
CA SER A 117 14.17 14.92 0.91
C SER A 117 15.52 15.29 1.56
N VAL A 118 15.50 16.03 2.67
CA VAL A 118 16.72 16.40 3.41
C VAL A 118 17.44 15.17 3.95
N LEU A 119 16.70 14.20 4.51
CA LEU A 119 17.26 12.93 4.96
C LEU A 119 17.92 12.17 3.79
N GLU A 120 17.26 12.11 2.64
CA GLU A 120 17.82 11.48 1.45
C GLU A 120 19.13 12.15 0.99
N ILE A 121 19.16 13.50 0.95
CA ILE A 121 20.36 14.28 0.60
C ILE A 121 21.50 14.02 1.59
N LYS A 122 21.18 13.87 2.89
CA LYS A 122 22.13 13.52 3.94
C LYS A 122 22.60 12.05 3.90
N GLY A 123 22.12 11.26 2.94
CA GLY A 123 22.55 9.88 2.70
C GLY A 123 21.70 8.81 3.39
N TYR A 124 20.61 9.18 4.06
CA TYR A 124 19.68 8.22 4.64
C TYR A 124 18.83 7.57 3.56
N ARG A 125 18.77 6.24 3.55
CA ARG A 125 18.08 5.44 2.52
C ARG A 125 16.82 4.77 3.06
N ASN A 126 15.94 5.58 3.65
CA ASN A 126 14.68 5.11 4.19
C ASN A 126 13.75 4.67 3.04
N LYS A 127 13.24 3.45 3.14
CA LYS A 127 12.34 2.82 2.16
C LYS A 127 10.89 2.92 2.58
N THR A 128 10.61 2.97 3.89
CA THR A 128 9.23 2.95 4.41
C THR A 128 8.98 4.05 5.43
N ILE A 129 7.80 4.65 5.36
CA ILE A 129 7.30 5.57 6.38
C ILE A 129 5.88 5.17 6.79
N ALA A 130 5.61 5.13 8.09
CA ALA A 130 4.27 4.98 8.65
C ALA A 130 3.81 6.28 9.29
N LEU A 131 2.56 6.66 9.07
CA LEU A 131 1.98 7.89 9.60
C LEU A 131 0.53 7.64 10.04
N PRO A 132 0.12 8.19 11.20
CA PRO A 132 -1.26 8.14 11.64
C PRO A 132 -2.06 9.23 10.94
N MET A 133 -3.37 9.33 11.23
CA MET A 133 -4.12 10.56 10.98
C MET A 133 -3.47 11.73 11.75
N LEU A 134 -2.67 12.54 11.05
CA LEU A 134 -1.98 13.69 11.63
C LEU A 134 -3.00 14.80 11.91
N GLY A 135 -2.98 15.37 13.12
CA GLY A 135 -3.84 16.51 13.48
C GLY A 135 -5.35 16.22 13.67
N THR A 136 -5.85 15.00 13.49
CA THR A 136 -7.29 14.71 13.65
C THR A 136 -7.74 14.45 15.09
N GLY A 137 -6.81 14.13 15.99
CA GLY A 137 -7.11 13.88 17.40
C GLY A 137 -7.40 15.18 18.16
N ASN A 138 -6.51 15.55 19.09
CA ASN A 138 -6.70 16.73 19.94
C ASN A 138 -6.71 18.07 19.17
N GLN A 139 -6.24 18.08 17.93
CA GLN A 139 -6.26 19.26 17.05
C GLN A 139 -7.54 19.36 16.20
N ARG A 140 -8.42 18.34 16.21
CA ARG A 140 -9.78 18.33 15.63
C ARG A 140 -9.88 18.69 14.14
N ILE A 141 -8.84 18.45 13.35
CA ILE A 141 -8.90 18.67 11.90
C ILE A 141 -9.78 17.59 11.25
N SER A 142 -10.62 17.98 10.28
CA SER A 142 -11.54 17.08 9.59
C SER A 142 -10.79 16.03 8.75
N PRO A 143 -11.04 14.72 8.94
CA PRO A 143 -10.45 13.65 8.13
C PRO A 143 -10.68 13.85 6.62
N LYS A 144 -11.88 14.32 6.23
CA LYS A 144 -12.27 14.54 4.82
C LYS A 144 -11.44 15.62 4.13
N GLU A 145 -10.95 16.59 4.88
CA GLU A 145 -10.09 17.66 4.35
C GLU A 145 -8.63 17.21 4.25
N ILE A 146 -8.20 16.31 5.14
CA ILE A 146 -6.80 15.88 5.25
C ILE A 146 -6.42 14.86 4.17
N VAL A 147 -7.28 13.88 3.88
CA VAL A 147 -6.92 12.79 2.96
C VAL A 147 -6.52 13.28 1.59
N PRO A 148 -7.26 14.17 0.91
CA PRO A 148 -6.86 14.63 -0.41
C PRO A 148 -5.47 15.28 -0.41
N ILE A 149 -5.19 16.10 0.60
CA ILE A 149 -3.88 16.76 0.77
C ILE A 149 -2.80 15.70 0.97
N LEU A 150 -3.02 14.76 1.88
CA LEU A 150 -2.04 13.77 2.28
C LEU A 150 -1.74 12.77 1.15
N VAL A 151 -2.77 12.26 0.48
CA VAL A 151 -2.63 11.35 -0.66
C VAL A 151 -1.92 12.06 -1.81
N ASN A 152 -2.34 13.26 -2.18
CA ASN A 152 -1.71 13.99 -3.29
C ASN A 152 -0.23 14.30 -3.02
N GLN A 153 0.09 14.82 -1.82
CA GLN A 153 1.48 15.11 -1.43
C GLN A 153 2.33 13.83 -1.35
N ALA A 154 1.77 12.73 -0.84
CA ALA A 154 2.49 11.46 -0.79
C ALA A 154 2.77 10.89 -2.18
N LEU A 155 1.78 10.91 -3.08
CA LEU A 155 1.94 10.42 -4.44
C LEU A 155 2.93 11.27 -5.23
N ASP A 156 2.83 12.58 -5.15
CA ASP A 156 3.77 13.52 -5.78
C ASP A 156 5.20 13.27 -5.29
N PHE A 157 5.39 13.13 -3.98
CA PHE A 157 6.70 12.80 -3.41
C PHE A 157 7.21 11.44 -3.90
N LEU A 158 6.38 10.39 -3.86
CA LEU A 158 6.79 9.04 -4.27
C LEU A 158 7.19 8.97 -5.75
N MET A 159 6.61 9.79 -6.63
CA MET A 159 7.00 9.86 -8.04
C MET A 159 8.46 10.30 -8.25
N HIS A 160 8.99 11.09 -7.31
CA HIS A 160 10.32 11.68 -7.39
C HIS A 160 11.32 11.08 -6.40
N ALA A 161 10.85 10.36 -5.38
CA ALA A 161 11.68 9.72 -4.36
C ALA A 161 12.66 8.70 -4.98
N ARG A 162 13.91 8.75 -4.54
CA ARG A 162 14.91 7.77 -4.98
C ARG A 162 14.83 6.49 -4.14
N TYR A 163 14.69 6.65 -2.83
CA TYR A 163 14.75 5.53 -1.89
C TYR A 163 13.42 5.18 -1.24
N LEU A 164 12.55 6.15 -0.93
CA LEU A 164 11.26 5.85 -0.34
C LEU A 164 10.40 5.07 -1.35
N LYS A 165 9.88 3.92 -0.91
CA LYS A 165 9.05 3.01 -1.71
C LYS A 165 7.66 2.83 -1.13
N LYS A 166 7.45 3.07 0.16
CA LYS A 166 6.17 2.78 0.79
C LYS A 166 5.79 3.86 1.79
N VAL A 167 4.58 4.39 1.63
CA VAL A 167 3.90 5.27 2.58
C VAL A 167 2.75 4.46 3.18
N ILE A 168 2.75 4.29 4.50
CA ILE A 168 1.78 3.46 5.22
C ILE A 168 0.95 4.38 6.10
N PHE A 169 -0.29 4.61 5.71
CA PHE A 169 -1.26 5.37 6.48
C PHE A 169 -2.04 4.45 7.40
N VAL A 170 -2.03 4.75 8.70
CA VAL A 170 -2.59 3.87 9.72
C VAL A 170 -3.67 4.58 10.52
N VAL A 171 -4.83 3.96 10.61
CA VAL A 171 -6.02 4.52 11.24
C VAL A 171 -6.50 3.52 12.29
N ARG A 172 -6.65 3.96 13.53
CA ARG A 172 -7.00 3.04 14.63
C ARG A 172 -8.47 2.61 14.61
N ASP A 173 -9.35 3.52 14.21
CA ASP A 173 -10.80 3.32 14.22
C ASP A 173 -11.29 2.75 12.89
N GLU A 174 -12.06 1.66 12.94
CA GLU A 174 -12.52 0.94 11.74
C GLU A 174 -13.53 1.77 10.94
N GLN A 175 -14.42 2.51 11.60
CA GLN A 175 -15.39 3.36 10.93
C GLN A 175 -14.67 4.50 10.19
N GLN A 176 -13.71 5.14 10.84
CA GLN A 176 -12.87 6.15 10.22
C GLN A 176 -12.06 5.56 9.05
N ALA A 177 -11.55 4.33 9.16
CA ALA A 177 -10.85 3.68 8.06
C ALA A 177 -11.73 3.51 6.82
N GLU A 178 -13.02 3.18 6.99
CA GLU A 178 -13.97 3.08 5.87
C GLU A 178 -14.26 4.46 5.24
N GLU A 179 -14.47 5.50 6.05
CA GLU A 179 -14.64 6.86 5.51
C GLU A 179 -13.42 7.32 4.70
N LEU A 180 -12.22 6.97 5.15
CA LEU A 180 -10.98 7.31 4.46
C LEU A 180 -10.78 6.46 3.19
N ASN A 181 -11.23 5.22 3.19
CA ASN A 181 -11.26 4.35 2.02
C ASN A 181 -12.06 5.01 0.88
N GLU A 182 -13.27 5.47 1.19
CA GLU A 182 -14.13 6.16 0.21
C GLU A 182 -13.51 7.46 -0.32
N VAL A 183 -12.93 8.28 0.57
CA VAL A 183 -12.27 9.54 0.16
C VAL A 183 -11.02 9.26 -0.67
N MET A 184 -10.24 8.24 -0.32
CA MET A 184 -9.07 7.84 -1.11
C MET A 184 -9.47 7.37 -2.51
N ASP A 185 -10.53 6.57 -2.64
CA ASP A 185 -11.00 6.12 -3.96
C ASP A 185 -11.51 7.29 -4.82
N MET A 186 -12.17 8.27 -4.20
CA MET A 186 -12.58 9.51 -4.87
C MET A 186 -11.36 10.30 -5.39
N VAL A 187 -10.35 10.52 -4.53
CA VAL A 187 -9.13 11.26 -4.89
C VAL A 187 -8.37 10.56 -6.02
N LEU A 188 -8.38 9.24 -6.04
CA LEU A 188 -7.70 8.44 -7.05
C LEU A 188 -8.49 8.26 -8.34
N GLY A 189 -9.70 8.83 -8.44
CA GLY A 189 -10.57 8.71 -9.59
C GLY A 189 -10.94 7.25 -9.90
N ARG A 190 -11.02 6.40 -8.87
CA ARG A 190 -11.34 4.99 -9.08
C ARG A 190 -12.81 4.83 -9.41
N SER A 191 -13.06 4.07 -10.47
CA SER A 191 -14.42 3.81 -10.89
C SER A 191 -15.11 2.89 -9.87
N ASN A 192 -16.31 3.26 -9.43
CA ASN A 192 -17.16 2.40 -8.60
C ASN A 192 -17.78 1.24 -9.41
N VAL A 193 -17.17 0.86 -10.54
CA VAL A 193 -17.67 -0.24 -11.36
C VAL A 193 -17.50 -1.52 -10.56
N ARG A 194 -18.63 -2.05 -10.10
CA ARG A 194 -18.69 -3.31 -9.38
C ARG A 194 -18.65 -4.45 -10.39
N VAL A 195 -18.02 -5.54 -9.99
CA VAL A 195 -18.14 -6.81 -10.71
C VAL A 195 -19.63 -7.18 -10.74
N PRO A 196 -20.23 -7.36 -11.93
CA PRO A 196 -21.65 -7.64 -12.06
C PRO A 196 -22.00 -9.00 -11.44
N HIS A 197 -23.25 -9.16 -11.02
CA HIS A 197 -23.80 -10.45 -10.61
C HIS A 197 -24.44 -11.17 -11.80
N GLY A 198 -24.31 -12.49 -11.83
CA GLY A 198 -24.90 -13.33 -12.86
C GLY A 198 -24.36 -14.76 -12.80
N PRO A 199 -25.12 -15.76 -13.29
CA PRO A 199 -24.77 -17.18 -13.12
C PRO A 199 -23.37 -17.55 -13.57
N MET A 200 -22.88 -16.94 -14.66
CA MET A 200 -21.53 -17.15 -15.15
C MET A 200 -20.47 -16.56 -14.22
N ILE A 201 -20.66 -15.34 -13.74
CA ILE A 201 -19.72 -14.67 -12.84
C ILE A 201 -19.69 -15.33 -11.48
N ASP A 202 -20.86 -15.67 -10.94
CA ASP A 202 -20.96 -16.37 -9.66
C ASP A 202 -20.32 -17.77 -9.75
N GLY A 203 -20.45 -18.43 -10.91
CA GLY A 203 -19.72 -19.66 -11.24
C GLY A 203 -18.20 -19.46 -11.25
N LEU A 204 -17.69 -18.45 -11.97
CA LEU A 204 -16.26 -18.13 -12.02
C LEU A 204 -15.70 -17.77 -10.63
N LYS A 205 -16.40 -16.97 -9.84
CA LYS A 205 -16.01 -16.66 -8.45
C LYS A 205 -15.90 -17.93 -7.61
N SER A 206 -16.87 -18.82 -7.72
CA SER A 206 -16.87 -20.10 -7.00
C SER A 206 -15.70 -21.00 -7.40
N GLU A 207 -15.34 -21.03 -8.68
CA GLU A 207 -14.17 -21.75 -9.17
C GLU A 207 -12.86 -21.12 -8.68
N ILE A 208 -12.75 -19.79 -8.74
CA ILE A 208 -11.57 -19.07 -8.21
C ILE A 208 -11.37 -19.37 -6.73
N LEU A 209 -12.42 -19.30 -5.91
CA LEU A 209 -12.34 -19.61 -4.48
C LEU A 209 -11.86 -21.05 -4.24
N ARG A 210 -12.38 -22.01 -5.02
CA ARG A 210 -11.94 -23.41 -4.95
C ARG A 210 -10.47 -23.57 -5.33
N GLU A 211 -9.99 -22.87 -6.36
CA GLU A 211 -8.57 -22.91 -6.73
C GLU A 211 -7.69 -22.27 -5.64
N LEU A 212 -8.15 -21.19 -4.99
CA LEU A 212 -7.42 -20.56 -3.88
C LEU A 212 -7.36 -21.47 -2.64
N ASP A 213 -8.44 -22.21 -2.34
CA ASP A 213 -8.45 -23.21 -1.27
C ASP A 213 -7.37 -24.30 -1.49
N LYS A 214 -7.21 -24.76 -2.73
CA LYS A 214 -6.16 -25.74 -3.07
C LYS A 214 -4.76 -25.16 -2.83
N ILE A 215 -4.52 -23.91 -3.20
CA ILE A 215 -3.22 -23.25 -3.00
C ILE A 215 -2.89 -23.15 -1.50
N GLU A 216 -3.88 -22.84 -0.65
CA GLU A 216 -3.69 -22.82 0.80
C GLU A 216 -3.32 -24.20 1.35
N VAL A 217 -3.98 -25.27 0.87
CA VAL A 217 -3.69 -26.65 1.27
C VAL A 217 -2.28 -27.08 0.88
N LEU A 218 -1.74 -26.58 -0.24
CA LEU A 218 -0.36 -26.82 -0.67
C LEU A 218 0.69 -26.11 0.21
N GLY A 219 0.29 -25.44 1.29
CA GLY A 219 1.18 -24.81 2.24
C GLY A 219 1.79 -23.49 1.75
N VAL A 220 1.36 -22.99 0.59
CA VAL A 220 1.84 -21.74 0.00
C VAL A 220 1.04 -20.54 0.53
N ALA A 221 0.73 -20.55 1.83
CA ALA A 221 -0.19 -19.61 2.47
C ALA A 221 0.38 -18.19 2.52
N ASP A 222 0.26 -17.47 1.41
CA ASP A 222 0.67 -16.09 1.25
C ASP A 222 -0.50 -15.13 1.58
N HIS A 223 -0.16 -13.91 2.03
CA HIS A 223 -1.15 -12.87 2.27
C HIS A 223 -1.96 -12.52 1.01
N HIS A 224 -1.36 -12.62 -0.18
CA HIS A 224 -2.02 -12.38 -1.47
C HIS A 224 -3.18 -13.34 -1.71
N VAL A 225 -3.04 -14.62 -1.32
CA VAL A 225 -4.10 -15.63 -1.46
C VAL A 225 -5.29 -15.28 -0.57
N LYS A 226 -5.02 -14.97 0.70
CA LYS A 226 -6.06 -14.60 1.68
C LYS A 226 -6.80 -13.34 1.27
N GLU A 227 -6.06 -12.35 0.80
CA GLU A 227 -6.62 -11.08 0.34
C GLU A 227 -7.51 -11.27 -0.90
N LEU A 228 -7.06 -12.04 -1.88
CA LEU A 228 -7.86 -12.34 -3.05
C LEU A 228 -9.13 -13.14 -2.70
N LYS A 229 -9.07 -14.10 -1.76
CA LYS A 229 -10.27 -14.80 -1.26
C LYS A 229 -11.28 -13.83 -0.64
N ARG A 230 -10.80 -12.88 0.17
CA ARG A 230 -11.66 -11.84 0.79
C ARG A 230 -12.39 -11.03 -0.27
N ILE A 231 -11.66 -10.59 -1.30
CA ILE A 231 -12.18 -9.77 -2.39
C ILE A 231 -13.21 -10.54 -3.23
N ILE A 232 -12.88 -11.76 -3.63
CA ILE A 232 -13.75 -12.58 -4.50
C ILE A 232 -15.04 -13.00 -3.78
N SER A 233 -14.97 -13.27 -2.47
CA SER A 233 -16.14 -13.66 -1.66
C SER A 233 -17.12 -12.51 -1.42
N GLY A 234 -16.68 -11.26 -1.55
CA GLY A 234 -17.50 -10.06 -1.30
C GLY A 234 -18.01 -9.38 -2.56
N GLU A 235 -18.53 -8.16 -2.35
CA GLU A 235 -18.74 -7.20 -3.43
C GLU A 235 -17.38 -6.70 -3.92
N CYS A 236 -16.99 -7.17 -5.10
CA CYS A 236 -15.68 -6.88 -5.69
C CYS A 236 -15.78 -5.66 -6.60
N ARG A 237 -14.94 -4.65 -6.40
CA ARG A 237 -14.78 -3.52 -7.32
C ARG A 237 -13.80 -3.88 -8.44
N SER A 238 -13.90 -3.23 -9.61
CA SER A 238 -12.99 -3.44 -10.75
C SER A 238 -11.54 -3.25 -10.35
N PHE A 239 -11.30 -2.19 -9.58
CA PHE A 239 -9.99 -1.84 -9.03
C PHE A 239 -9.41 -2.96 -8.17
N ASP A 240 -10.16 -3.41 -7.15
CA ASP A 240 -9.70 -4.45 -6.22
C ASP A 240 -9.37 -5.74 -6.98
N LEU A 241 -10.22 -6.11 -7.94
CA LEU A 241 -9.99 -7.28 -8.80
C LEU A 241 -8.70 -7.12 -9.61
N GLY A 242 -8.55 -6.00 -10.32
CA GLY A 242 -7.43 -5.78 -11.24
C GLY A 242 -6.09 -5.82 -10.51
N VAL A 243 -5.96 -5.08 -9.42
CA VAL A 243 -4.67 -4.99 -8.72
C VAL A 243 -4.33 -6.29 -7.99
N ASN A 244 -5.30 -6.94 -7.34
CA ASN A 244 -5.02 -8.22 -6.65
C ASN A 244 -4.79 -9.37 -7.63
N SER A 245 -5.42 -9.35 -8.81
CA SER A 245 -5.09 -10.30 -9.88
C SER A 245 -3.65 -10.14 -10.37
N ARG A 246 -3.17 -8.90 -10.53
CA ARG A 246 -1.77 -8.64 -10.90
C ARG A 246 -0.81 -9.13 -9.81
N LYS A 247 -1.08 -8.81 -8.54
CA LYS A 247 -0.27 -9.30 -7.40
C LYS A 247 -0.21 -10.82 -7.35
N MET A 248 -1.33 -11.49 -7.64
CA MET A 248 -1.36 -12.95 -7.73
C MET A 248 -0.45 -13.49 -8.84
N VAL A 249 -0.39 -12.82 -10.00
CA VAL A 249 0.56 -13.18 -11.06
C VAL A 249 2.01 -13.00 -10.58
N GLU A 250 2.33 -11.88 -9.93
CA GLU A 250 3.67 -11.62 -9.40
C GLU A 250 4.09 -12.68 -8.38
N PHE A 251 3.20 -13.03 -7.46
CA PHE A 251 3.38 -14.11 -6.50
C PHE A 251 3.65 -15.45 -7.20
N ILE A 252 2.80 -15.86 -8.15
CA ILE A 252 2.97 -17.12 -8.89
C ILE A 252 4.32 -17.17 -9.62
N LEU A 253 4.72 -16.07 -10.27
CA LEU A 253 6.00 -15.99 -10.96
C LEU A 253 7.18 -16.13 -10.00
N SER A 254 7.10 -15.48 -8.83
CA SER A 254 8.15 -15.55 -7.81
C SER A 254 8.29 -16.95 -7.21
N ASP A 255 7.18 -17.68 -7.08
CA ASP A 255 7.17 -19.05 -6.57
C ASP A 255 7.68 -20.06 -7.62
N ILE A 256 7.20 -19.96 -8.86
CA ILE A 256 7.63 -20.84 -9.97
C ILE A 256 9.11 -20.63 -10.30
N SER A 257 9.61 -19.40 -10.15
CA SER A 257 10.95 -19.02 -10.61
C SER A 257 11.62 -18.05 -9.63
N PRO A 258 12.16 -18.53 -8.49
CA PRO A 258 12.71 -17.69 -7.42
C PRO A 258 13.89 -16.80 -7.84
N GLU A 259 14.66 -17.22 -8.86
CA GLU A 259 15.74 -16.42 -9.44
C GLU A 259 15.23 -15.13 -10.12
N TYR A 260 13.91 -14.97 -10.30
CA TYR A 260 13.30 -13.99 -11.20
C TYR A 260 12.40 -12.96 -10.50
N GLY A 261 12.77 -12.57 -9.29
CA GLY A 261 12.08 -11.52 -8.51
C GLY A 261 12.83 -10.19 -8.36
N GLN A 262 14.10 -10.09 -8.78
CA GLN A 262 14.96 -9.02 -8.21
C GLN A 262 15.31 -7.82 -9.11
N SER A 263 14.96 -7.74 -10.39
CA SER A 263 15.33 -6.56 -11.21
C SER A 263 14.53 -6.30 -12.49
N TYR A 264 13.62 -7.17 -12.90
CA TYR A 264 12.95 -7.07 -14.20
C TYR A 264 11.46 -6.71 -14.06
N SER A 265 10.91 -6.05 -15.08
CA SER A 265 9.48 -5.71 -15.12
C SER A 265 8.60 -6.97 -15.22
N LEU A 266 7.36 -6.90 -14.74
CA LEU A 266 6.41 -8.02 -14.81
C LEU A 266 6.21 -8.54 -16.25
N LEU A 267 6.23 -7.66 -17.26
CA LEU A 267 6.24 -8.04 -18.68
C LEU A 267 7.40 -8.97 -19.02
N HIS A 268 8.60 -8.64 -18.55
CA HIS A 268 9.79 -9.44 -18.79
C HIS A 268 9.70 -10.78 -18.07
N ASN A 269 9.26 -10.78 -16.81
CA ASN A 269 9.13 -12.00 -16.01
C ASN A 269 8.15 -13.00 -16.64
N ILE A 270 7.01 -12.53 -17.15
CA ILE A 270 6.05 -13.40 -17.86
C ILE A 270 6.69 -14.01 -19.12
N ARG A 271 7.49 -13.23 -19.88
CA ARG A 271 8.17 -13.73 -21.09
C ARG A 271 9.21 -14.80 -20.77
N LEU A 272 9.82 -14.75 -19.59
CA LEU A 272 10.83 -15.73 -19.18
C LEU A 272 10.23 -17.11 -18.91
N LEU A 273 8.92 -17.23 -18.72
CA LEU A 273 8.22 -18.52 -18.60
C LEU A 273 8.39 -19.40 -19.85
N ASP A 274 8.75 -18.82 -20.99
CA ASP A 274 9.10 -19.55 -22.21
C ASP A 274 10.26 -20.52 -21.98
N LYS A 275 11.24 -20.13 -21.15
CA LYS A 275 12.38 -20.98 -20.78
C LYS A 275 11.97 -22.19 -19.94
N LEU A 276 10.82 -22.10 -19.26
CA LEU A 276 10.24 -23.19 -18.46
C LEU A 276 9.25 -24.04 -19.28
N GLY A 277 9.12 -23.78 -20.59
CA GLY A 277 8.20 -24.52 -21.46
C GLY A 277 6.73 -24.23 -21.20
N ILE A 278 6.40 -23.17 -20.45
CA ILE A 278 5.01 -22.81 -20.15
C ILE A 278 4.35 -22.24 -21.40
N ALA A 279 3.17 -22.76 -21.72
CA ALA A 279 2.46 -22.44 -22.94
C ALA A 279 2.13 -20.94 -23.10
N LYS A 280 2.19 -20.45 -24.36
CA LYS A 280 1.98 -19.04 -24.69
C LYS A 280 0.58 -18.52 -24.31
N TRP A 281 -0.45 -19.36 -24.34
CA TRP A 281 -1.80 -18.94 -23.94
C TRP A 281 -1.90 -18.65 -22.43
N VAL A 282 -1.16 -19.38 -21.59
CA VAL A 282 -1.08 -19.09 -20.14
C VAL A 282 -0.39 -17.75 -19.91
N GLN A 283 0.71 -17.50 -20.64
CA GLN A 283 1.40 -16.21 -20.62
C GLN A 283 0.47 -15.07 -21.06
N SER A 284 -0.39 -15.30 -22.06
CA SER A 284 -1.40 -14.32 -22.49
C SER A 284 -2.41 -14.00 -21.39
N TYR A 285 -2.90 -14.98 -20.63
CA TYR A 285 -3.78 -14.71 -19.48
C TYR A 285 -3.08 -13.83 -18.44
N MET A 286 -1.82 -14.13 -18.11
CA MET A 286 -1.03 -13.30 -17.18
C MET A 286 -0.81 -11.88 -17.72
N HIS A 287 -0.63 -11.72 -19.03
CA HIS A 287 -0.52 -10.40 -19.66
C HIS A 287 -1.83 -9.61 -19.57
N VAL A 288 -2.98 -10.25 -19.77
CA VAL A 288 -4.29 -9.61 -19.60
C VAL A 288 -4.47 -9.12 -18.16
N LEU A 289 -4.17 -9.96 -17.16
CA LEU A 289 -4.24 -9.57 -15.75
C LEU A 289 -3.27 -8.43 -15.40
N ARG A 290 -2.06 -8.44 -15.97
CA ARG A 290 -1.12 -7.32 -15.83
C ARG A 290 -1.71 -6.03 -16.39
N GLU A 291 -2.23 -6.06 -17.61
CA GLU A 291 -2.75 -4.84 -18.26
C GLU A 291 -3.94 -4.28 -17.50
N PHE A 292 -4.88 -5.13 -17.05
CA PHE A 292 -6.00 -4.68 -16.22
C PHE A 292 -5.52 -4.13 -14.87
N GLY A 293 -4.60 -4.80 -14.18
CA GLY A 293 -4.03 -4.29 -12.93
C GLY A 293 -3.30 -2.97 -13.10
N ASN A 294 -2.56 -2.78 -14.20
CA ASN A 294 -1.92 -1.50 -14.53
C ASN A 294 -2.95 -0.41 -14.85
N ALA A 295 -4.01 -0.77 -15.56
CA ALA A 295 -5.07 0.15 -15.91
C ALA A 295 -5.75 0.70 -14.65
N GLU A 296 -6.09 -0.18 -13.71
CA GLU A 296 -6.75 0.16 -12.45
C GLU A 296 -5.80 0.84 -11.44
N ALA A 297 -4.54 0.42 -11.34
CA ALA A 297 -3.55 1.04 -10.44
C ALA A 297 -3.17 2.48 -10.83
N HIS A 298 -3.30 2.84 -12.11
CA HIS A 298 -2.90 4.14 -12.65
C HIS A 298 -4.08 5.05 -13.03
N SER A 299 -5.28 4.85 -12.48
CA SER A 299 -6.47 5.68 -12.76
C SER A 299 -6.23 7.19 -12.54
N ALA A 300 -5.43 7.56 -11.55
CA ALA A 300 -5.12 8.97 -11.22
C ALA A 300 -4.17 9.66 -12.22
N THR A 301 -3.46 8.91 -13.08
CA THR A 301 -2.48 9.44 -14.05
C THR A 301 -2.80 9.03 -15.49
N ALA A 302 -3.99 8.47 -15.72
CA ALA A 302 -4.36 7.95 -17.02
C ALA A 302 -4.39 9.08 -18.07
N GLU A 303 -3.38 9.08 -18.96
CA GLU A 303 -3.49 9.66 -20.29
C GLU A 303 -4.85 9.26 -20.90
N LYS A 304 -5.52 10.16 -21.62
CA LYS A 304 -6.84 9.96 -22.24
C LYS A 304 -7.00 8.55 -22.82
N ARG A 305 -7.64 7.63 -22.08
CA ARG A 305 -7.94 6.28 -22.54
C ARG A 305 -9.27 6.28 -23.29
N ASN A 306 -9.38 5.45 -24.33
CA ASN A 306 -10.63 5.21 -25.03
C ASN A 306 -10.81 3.70 -25.25
N PRO A 307 -11.76 3.03 -24.56
CA PRO A 307 -12.68 3.59 -23.56
C PRO A 307 -11.95 4.03 -22.28
N GLU A 308 -12.56 4.97 -21.55
CA GLU A 308 -11.96 5.55 -20.34
C GLU A 308 -11.98 4.57 -19.15
N ASN A 309 -13.05 3.77 -19.05
CA ASN A 309 -13.28 2.83 -17.96
C ASN A 309 -13.49 1.40 -18.48
N MET A 310 -13.15 0.42 -17.65
CA MET A 310 -13.49 -0.97 -17.90
C MET A 310 -15.01 -1.19 -17.85
N THR A 311 -15.50 -2.08 -18.71
CA THR A 311 -16.90 -2.50 -18.71
C THR A 311 -17.11 -3.77 -17.89
N ALA A 312 -18.38 -4.08 -17.60
CA ALA A 312 -18.78 -5.35 -17.01
C ALA A 312 -18.16 -6.56 -17.73
N LYS A 313 -18.16 -6.56 -19.08
CA LYS A 313 -17.60 -7.64 -19.90
C LYS A 313 -16.09 -7.79 -19.74
N ASP A 314 -15.37 -6.67 -19.58
CA ASP A 314 -13.93 -6.69 -19.34
C ASP A 314 -13.60 -7.33 -17.99
N LEU A 315 -14.47 -7.14 -16.98
CA LEU A 315 -14.36 -7.82 -15.68
C LEU A 315 -14.61 -9.32 -15.77
N GLU A 316 -15.53 -9.76 -16.64
CA GLU A 316 -15.72 -11.20 -16.90
C GLU A 316 -14.46 -11.83 -17.48
N VAL A 317 -13.82 -11.14 -18.45
CA VAL A 317 -12.55 -11.58 -19.03
C VAL A 317 -11.45 -11.62 -17.98
N CYS A 318 -11.39 -10.63 -17.09
CA CYS A 318 -10.43 -10.59 -15.99
C CYS A 318 -10.61 -11.80 -15.05
N LEU A 319 -11.83 -12.07 -14.59
CA LEU A 319 -12.13 -13.23 -13.74
C LEU A 319 -11.79 -14.55 -14.44
N PHE A 320 -12.14 -14.70 -15.72
CA PHE A 320 -11.79 -15.89 -16.49
C PHE A 320 -10.28 -16.08 -16.58
N CYS A 321 -9.51 -15.03 -16.92
CA CYS A 321 -8.06 -15.11 -16.98
C CYS A 321 -7.45 -15.46 -15.60
N LEU A 322 -7.96 -14.89 -14.52
CA LEU A 322 -7.55 -15.21 -13.16
C LEU A 322 -7.80 -16.68 -12.84
N GLN A 323 -9.00 -17.19 -13.13
CA GLN A 323 -9.35 -18.60 -12.95
C GLN A 323 -8.39 -19.51 -13.71
N ARG A 324 -8.11 -19.24 -15.00
CA ARG A 324 -7.18 -20.04 -15.81
C ARG A 324 -5.75 -20.02 -15.30
N VAL A 325 -5.29 -18.88 -14.76
CA VAL A 325 -3.94 -18.75 -14.17
C VAL A 325 -3.83 -19.54 -12.87
N LEU A 326 -4.86 -19.51 -12.01
CA LEU A 326 -4.90 -20.27 -10.76
C LEU A 326 -4.95 -21.79 -11.02
N ASP A 327 -5.80 -22.22 -11.95
CA ASP A 327 -5.89 -23.62 -12.39
C ASP A 327 -4.54 -24.15 -12.92
N PHE A 328 -3.87 -23.34 -13.76
CA PHE A 328 -2.50 -23.62 -14.21
C PHE A 328 -1.54 -23.77 -13.03
N TYR A 329 -1.55 -22.83 -12.09
CA TYR A 329 -0.63 -22.83 -10.97
C TYR A 329 -0.82 -24.04 -10.05
N ASN A 330 -2.06 -24.40 -9.73
CA ASN A 330 -2.38 -25.61 -8.96
C ASN A 330 -1.91 -26.89 -9.68
N SER A 331 -2.13 -26.97 -10.99
CA SER A 331 -1.66 -28.10 -11.81
C SER A 331 -0.13 -28.18 -11.82
N TYR A 332 0.53 -27.04 -12.00
CA TYR A 332 2.00 -26.93 -11.96
C TYR A 332 2.54 -27.38 -10.61
N LYS A 333 2.04 -26.85 -9.50
CA LYS A 333 2.51 -27.22 -8.15
C LYS A 333 2.27 -28.70 -7.85
N SER A 334 1.12 -29.23 -8.23
CA SER A 334 0.82 -30.66 -8.06
C SER A 334 1.79 -31.57 -8.83
N GLN A 335 2.21 -31.15 -10.02
CA GLN A 335 3.16 -31.92 -10.84
C GLN A 335 4.61 -31.84 -10.33
N TYR A 336 5.03 -30.71 -9.77
CA TYR A 336 6.43 -30.45 -9.43
C TYR A 336 6.74 -30.45 -7.91
N GLN A 337 5.75 -30.58 -7.01
CA GLN A 337 5.95 -30.80 -5.56
C GLN A 337 5.81 -32.28 -5.12
N LEU A 338 5.68 -33.22 -6.06
CA LEU A 338 5.78 -34.68 -5.80
C LEU A 338 7.21 -35.22 -5.96
N LEU A 339 8.20 -34.33 -6.05
CA LEU A 339 9.65 -34.60 -5.96
C LEU A 339 10.22 -33.80 -4.79
#